data_AF-A0A954KZP5-F1
#
_entry.id   AF-A0A954KZP5-F1
#
_cell.length_a   1.000
_cell.length_b   1.000
_cell.length_c   1.000
_cell.angle_alpha   90.00
_cell.angle_beta   90.00
_cell.angle_gamma   90.00
#
_symmetry.space_group_name_H-M   'P 1'
#
loop_
_entity.id
_entity.type
_entity.pdbx_description
1 polymer ?
#
loop_
_entity_poly.entity_id
_entity_poly.type
_entity_poly.pdbx_seq_one_letter_code
_entity_poly.pdbx_strand_id
1 'polypeptide(L)'
;GAPAGGLSFGASRYPQAIIDQPSQFDFYDGGGLDFAALGAAQVDRFGNVNVSRFGDRFAGVGGFVNISQNARRLVFCGTLTTGGLSVEIHNGNLRITHEGRIAKFVDHVEQVSFSGPTAAESGRDVLFVTERAVFRLTSDGLELIEAAPGIDIQEHILNHMKFRPIIRNVGVMRI
;
A
#
# COMPACT_ATOMS: atom_id res chain seq x y z
N GLY A 1 3.33 22.71 -7.67
CA GLY A 1 2.43 23.19 -6.61
C GLY A 1 2.58 22.36 -5.36
N ALA A 2 1.86 22.71 -4.29
CA ALA A 2 1.80 21.93 -3.05
C ALA A 2 0.41 21.30 -2.90
N PRO A 3 0.29 20.03 -2.48
CA PRO A 3 -1.01 19.42 -2.23
C PRO A 3 -1.73 20.15 -1.09
N ALA A 4 -3.03 20.36 -1.24
CA ALA A 4 -3.88 20.85 -0.16
C ALA A 4 -4.22 19.71 0.81
N GLY A 5 -4.36 20.03 2.10
CA GLY A 5 -4.68 19.07 3.16
C GLY A 5 -6.16 19.04 3.54
N GLY A 6 -6.53 18.07 4.39
CA GLY A 6 -7.87 17.96 4.97
C GLY A 6 -8.96 17.71 3.93
N LEU A 7 -10.07 18.46 4.04
CA LEU A 7 -11.23 18.34 3.15
C LEU A 7 -10.96 18.79 1.71
N SER A 8 -9.84 19.47 1.46
CA SER A 8 -9.40 19.87 0.11
C SER A 8 -8.53 18.81 -0.56
N PHE A 9 -8.64 17.55 -0.13
CA PHE A 9 -7.95 16.43 -0.73
C PHE A 9 -8.20 16.39 -2.25
N GLY A 10 -7.13 16.42 -3.04
CA GLY A 10 -7.17 16.51 -4.51
C GLY A 10 -6.96 17.91 -5.09
N ALA A 11 -6.97 18.97 -4.27
CA ALA A 11 -6.64 20.32 -4.71
C ALA A 11 -5.14 20.63 -4.58
N SER A 12 -4.65 21.58 -5.38
CA SER A 12 -3.27 22.05 -5.35
C SER A 12 -3.20 23.56 -5.09
N ARG A 13 -2.28 23.99 -4.23
CA ARG A 13 -1.89 25.40 -4.10
C ARG A 13 -0.74 25.70 -5.04
N TYR A 14 -0.84 26.82 -5.76
CA TYR A 14 0.18 27.29 -6.71
C TYR A 14 0.59 26.20 -7.73
N PRO A 15 -0.35 25.63 -8.51
CA PRO A 15 -0.02 24.65 -9.53
C PRO A 15 0.87 25.31 -10.61
N GLN A 16 1.82 24.54 -11.15
CA GLN A 16 2.63 25.01 -12.29
C GLN A 16 1.82 24.95 -13.60
N ALA A 17 0.89 24.01 -13.69
CA ALA A 17 -0.06 23.86 -14.77
C ALA A 17 -1.37 23.28 -14.23
N ILE A 18 -2.48 23.59 -14.89
CA ILE A 18 -3.77 22.94 -14.68
C ILE A 18 -4.08 22.19 -15.96
N ILE A 19 -4.15 20.87 -15.86
CA ILE A 19 -4.45 19.96 -16.98
C ILE A 19 -5.90 19.51 -16.81
N ASP A 20 -6.64 19.47 -17.92
CA ASP A 20 -7.99 18.94 -17.89
C ASP A 20 -7.98 17.43 -17.57
N GLN A 21 -9.06 16.96 -16.97
CA GLN A 21 -9.12 15.60 -16.44
C GLN A 21 -8.86 14.52 -17.51
N PRO A 22 -9.49 14.54 -18.71
CA PRO A 22 -9.21 13.57 -19.77
C PRO A 22 -7.72 13.48 -20.12
N SER A 23 -7.07 14.60 -20.40
CA SER A 23 -5.64 14.62 -20.74
C SER A 23 -4.75 14.07 -19.61
N GLN A 24 -5.12 14.32 -18.36
CA GLN A 24 -4.41 13.75 -17.20
C GLN A 24 -4.58 12.23 -17.10
N PHE A 25 -5.76 11.70 -17.42
CA PHE A 25 -6.00 10.26 -17.46
C PHE A 25 -5.29 9.58 -18.63
N ASP A 26 -5.24 10.21 -19.81
CA ASP A 26 -4.45 9.73 -20.94
C ASP A 26 -2.97 9.60 -20.55
N PHE A 27 -2.44 10.56 -19.79
CA PHE A 27 -1.08 10.50 -19.27
C PHE A 27 -0.86 9.35 -18.27
N TYR A 28 -1.83 9.09 -17.38
CA TYR A 28 -1.76 7.95 -16.46
C TYR A 28 -1.81 6.63 -17.23
N ASP A 29 -2.80 6.47 -18.10
CA ASP A 29 -3.05 5.25 -18.86
C ASP A 29 -1.92 4.95 -19.85
N GLY A 30 -1.26 6.00 -20.37
CA GLY A 30 -0.05 5.89 -21.21
C GLY A 30 1.23 5.57 -20.44
N GLY A 31 1.19 5.37 -19.12
CA GLY A 31 2.37 5.05 -18.30
C GLY A 31 3.32 6.23 -18.11
N GLY A 32 2.79 7.45 -18.13
CA GLY A 32 3.56 8.68 -17.93
C GLY A 32 4.09 8.85 -16.50
N LEU A 33 3.58 8.10 -15.53
CA LEU A 33 4.02 8.14 -14.14
C LEU A 33 5.26 7.26 -13.91
N ASP A 34 6.38 7.90 -13.57
CA ASP A 34 7.55 7.16 -13.08
C ASP A 34 7.33 6.50 -11.71
N PHE A 35 6.47 7.11 -10.89
CA PHE A 35 6.21 6.67 -9.52
C PHE A 35 4.78 7.02 -9.09
N ALA A 36 4.16 6.13 -8.32
CA ALA A 36 2.93 6.40 -7.60
C ALA A 36 2.97 5.84 -6.17
N ALA A 37 2.43 6.60 -5.22
CA ALA A 37 2.17 6.15 -3.85
C ALA A 37 0.66 6.19 -3.59
N LEU A 38 0.07 5.04 -3.26
CA LEU A 38 -1.38 4.88 -3.12
C LEU A 38 -1.74 4.19 -1.81
N GLY A 39 -2.94 4.43 -1.29
CA GLY A 39 -3.46 3.70 -0.14
C GLY A 39 -3.85 2.26 -0.51
N ALA A 40 -3.69 1.31 0.42
CA ALA A 40 -4.26 -0.02 0.33
C ALA A 40 -5.14 -0.31 1.55
N ALA A 41 -6.37 -0.77 1.34
CA ALA A 41 -7.29 -1.06 2.44
C ALA A 41 -7.32 -2.55 2.79
N GLN A 42 -7.33 -3.44 1.78
CA GLN A 42 -6.98 -4.85 1.94
C GLN A 42 -5.88 -5.22 0.95
N VAL A 43 -4.98 -6.10 1.37
CA VAL A 43 -3.94 -6.73 0.57
C VAL A 43 -4.06 -8.24 0.76
N ASP A 44 -4.04 -9.03 -0.31
CA ASP A 44 -4.07 -10.49 -0.18
C ASP A 44 -2.74 -11.19 -0.45
N ARG A 45 -2.73 -12.51 -0.29
CA ARG A 45 -1.55 -13.37 -0.46
C ARG A 45 -0.93 -13.32 -1.86
N PHE A 46 -1.69 -12.92 -2.88
CA PHE A 46 -1.22 -12.78 -4.26
C PHE A 46 -0.76 -11.35 -4.57
N GLY A 47 -0.86 -10.43 -3.60
CA GLY A 47 -0.57 -9.01 -3.78
C GLY A 47 -1.71 -8.24 -4.46
N ASN A 48 -2.93 -8.79 -4.49
CA ASN A 48 -4.08 -8.00 -4.94
C ASN A 48 -4.41 -6.93 -3.90
N VAL A 49 -4.93 -5.80 -4.35
CA VAL A 49 -5.36 -4.70 -3.47
C VAL A 49 -6.84 -4.40 -3.69
N ASN A 50 -7.55 -4.18 -2.58
CA ASN A 50 -8.90 -3.62 -2.57
C ASN A 50 -8.88 -2.20 -2.00
N VAL A 51 -9.54 -1.29 -2.70
CA VAL A 51 -9.87 0.06 -2.19
C VAL A 51 -11.36 0.40 -2.32
N SER A 52 -12.16 -0.45 -2.98
CA SER A 52 -13.46 -0.07 -3.53
C SER A 52 -14.66 -0.47 -2.67
N ARG A 53 -14.60 -1.60 -1.97
CA ARG A 53 -15.75 -2.12 -1.20
C ARG A 53 -15.28 -2.80 0.08
N PHE A 54 -15.95 -2.50 1.19
CA PHE A 54 -15.69 -3.10 2.50
C PHE A 54 -17.01 -3.49 3.15
N GLY A 55 -17.34 -4.79 3.16
CA GLY A 55 -18.68 -5.26 3.49
C GLY A 55 -19.73 -4.58 2.62
N ASP A 56 -20.72 -3.95 3.26
CA ASP A 56 -21.80 -3.24 2.56
C ASP A 56 -21.43 -1.82 2.11
N ARG A 57 -20.26 -1.31 2.50
CA ARG A 57 -19.83 0.05 2.16
C ARG A 57 -19.11 0.07 0.82
N PHE A 58 -19.66 0.81 -0.14
CA PHE A 58 -19.05 1.06 -1.44
C PHE A 58 -18.37 2.44 -1.48
N ALA A 59 -17.04 2.46 -1.57
CA ALA A 59 -16.25 3.68 -1.72
C ALA A 59 -15.99 4.01 -3.20
N GLY A 60 -15.94 2.99 -4.07
CA GLY A 60 -15.52 3.11 -5.46
C GLY A 60 -13.99 3.15 -5.62
N VAL A 61 -13.51 3.09 -6.87
CA VAL A 61 -12.06 3.09 -7.17
C VAL A 61 -11.50 4.46 -7.50
N GLY A 62 -12.32 5.43 -7.90
CA GLY A 62 -11.82 6.71 -8.44
C GLY A 62 -10.80 6.49 -9.56
N GLY A 63 -9.73 7.29 -9.59
CA GLY A 63 -8.61 7.11 -10.52
C GLY A 63 -7.56 6.07 -10.11
N PHE A 64 -7.82 5.29 -9.05
CA PHE A 64 -6.86 4.33 -8.50
C PHE A 64 -6.38 3.32 -9.54
N VAL A 65 -7.29 2.80 -10.36
CA VAL A 65 -6.98 1.79 -11.37
C VAL A 65 -6.07 2.36 -12.46
N ASN A 66 -6.39 3.54 -13.00
CA ASN A 66 -5.60 4.22 -14.02
C ASN A 66 -4.15 4.48 -13.55
N ILE A 67 -3.98 4.90 -12.28
CA ILE A 67 -2.67 5.18 -11.70
C ILE A 67 -1.91 3.88 -11.39
N SER A 68 -2.53 2.97 -10.63
CA SER A 68 -1.86 1.76 -10.12
C SER A 68 -1.53 0.76 -11.22
N GLN A 69 -2.27 0.76 -12.32
CA GLN A 69 -1.96 -0.10 -13.44
C GLN A 69 -0.72 0.39 -14.17
N ASN A 70 -0.55 1.66 -14.51
CA ASN A 70 0.50 2.02 -15.48
C ASN A 70 1.71 2.76 -14.91
N ALA A 71 1.73 3.07 -13.60
CA ALA A 71 2.93 3.63 -12.97
C ALA A 71 4.12 2.66 -13.06
N ARG A 72 5.31 3.18 -13.42
CA ARG A 72 6.53 2.38 -13.58
C ARG A 72 6.99 1.74 -12.26
N ARG A 73 6.89 2.49 -11.16
CA ARG A 73 7.09 2.01 -9.79
C ARG A 73 5.86 2.35 -8.95
N LEU A 74 5.41 1.39 -8.16
CA LEU A 74 4.23 1.52 -7.33
C LEU A 74 4.54 1.21 -5.86
N VAL A 75 4.11 2.09 -4.96
CA VAL A 75 4.20 1.88 -3.52
C VAL A 75 2.81 1.98 -2.92
N PHE A 76 2.32 0.88 -2.37
CA PHE A 76 1.14 0.88 -1.53
C PHE A 76 1.52 1.25 -0.10
N CYS A 77 0.94 2.33 0.42
CA CYS A 77 1.15 2.82 1.77
C CYS A 77 -0.07 2.52 2.63
N GLY A 78 0.14 2.04 3.84
CA GLY A 78 -0.92 1.89 4.82
C GLY A 78 -0.47 1.06 6.01
N THR A 79 -1.26 1.05 7.07
CA THR A 79 -0.89 0.28 8.26
C THR A 79 -1.06 -1.23 8.08
N LEU A 80 -0.35 -2.06 8.87
CA LEU A 80 -0.51 -3.52 8.85
C LEU A 80 -1.89 -3.95 9.39
N THR A 81 -2.33 -3.28 10.45
CA THR A 81 -3.64 -3.45 11.09
C THR A 81 -4.38 -2.11 11.18
N THR A 82 -5.68 -2.12 11.40
CA THR A 82 -6.51 -0.92 11.58
C THR A 82 -7.56 -1.10 12.68
N GLY A 83 -8.33 -0.06 12.97
CA GLY A 83 -9.39 -0.09 13.98
C GLY A 83 -8.88 0.12 15.41
N GLY A 84 -7.85 0.96 15.58
CA GLY A 84 -7.31 1.35 16.89
C GLY A 84 -5.79 1.42 16.97
N LEU A 85 -5.06 1.00 15.93
CA LEU A 85 -3.61 0.96 15.94
C LEU A 85 -2.99 2.31 16.37
N SER A 86 -2.11 2.27 17.36
CA SER A 86 -1.30 3.38 17.82
C SER A 86 0.14 2.91 17.99
N VAL A 87 1.07 3.72 17.49
CA VAL A 87 2.51 3.43 17.51
C VAL A 87 3.28 4.67 17.96
N GLU A 88 4.43 4.44 18.57
CA GLU A 88 5.39 5.46 18.96
C GLU A 88 6.77 5.09 18.44
N ILE A 89 7.59 6.09 18.11
CA ILE A 89 9.00 5.90 17.79
C ILE A 89 9.80 6.46 18.96
N HIS A 90 10.63 5.62 19.58
CA HIS A 90 11.50 6.00 20.69
C HIS A 90 12.91 5.45 20.44
N ASN A 91 13.92 6.33 20.42
CA ASN A 91 15.32 5.99 20.16
C ASN A 91 15.51 5.12 18.90
N GLY A 92 14.88 5.50 17.78
CA GLY A 92 14.98 4.79 16.51
C GLY A 92 14.28 3.42 16.46
N ASN A 93 13.53 3.06 17.51
CA ASN A 93 12.74 1.82 17.55
C ASN A 93 11.24 2.14 17.52
N LEU A 94 10.51 1.38 16.72
CA LEU A 94 9.06 1.39 16.67
C LEU A 94 8.50 0.57 17.85
N ARG A 95 7.55 1.15 18.57
CA ARG A 95 6.79 0.50 19.63
C ARG A 95 5.31 0.56 19.33
N ILE A 96 4.63 -0.58 19.33
CA ILE A 96 3.17 -0.65 19.23
C ILE A 96 2.61 -0.39 20.62
N THR A 97 1.89 0.72 20.80
CA THR A 97 1.28 1.09 22.09
C THR A 97 -0.16 0.60 22.21
N HIS A 98 -0.83 0.45 21.07
CA HIS A 98 -2.14 -0.17 20.98
C HIS A 98 -2.24 -0.89 19.62
N GLU A 99 -2.63 -2.15 19.61
CA GLU A 99 -2.74 -2.92 18.37
C GLU A 99 -4.08 -2.69 17.66
N GLY A 100 -4.07 -2.69 16.34
CA GLY A 100 -5.28 -2.64 15.53
C GLY A 100 -6.07 -3.95 15.58
N ARG A 101 -7.40 -3.84 15.67
CA ARG A 101 -8.32 -4.99 15.76
C ARG A 101 -8.54 -5.72 14.43
N ILE A 102 -8.30 -5.06 13.31
CA ILE A 102 -8.62 -5.55 11.96
C ILE A 102 -7.32 -5.71 11.17
N ALA A 103 -7.04 -6.93 10.70
CA ALA A 103 -5.93 -7.20 9.80
C ALA A 103 -6.22 -6.65 8.40
N LYS A 104 -5.25 -5.96 7.78
CA LYS A 104 -5.37 -5.48 6.40
C LYS A 104 -4.74 -6.44 5.38
N PHE A 105 -3.87 -7.34 5.84
CA PHE A 105 -3.29 -8.41 5.05
C PHE A 105 -4.12 -9.69 5.24
N VAL A 106 -5.04 -9.92 4.31
CA VAL A 106 -6.10 -10.94 4.36
C VAL A 106 -5.78 -12.13 3.43
N ASP A 107 -6.45 -13.27 3.57
CA ASP A 107 -6.19 -14.42 2.69
C ASP A 107 -6.64 -14.14 1.24
N HIS A 108 -7.82 -13.52 1.08
CA HIS A 108 -8.36 -13.05 -0.18
C HIS A 108 -9.02 -11.68 0.01
N VAL A 109 -8.81 -10.76 -0.94
CA VAL A 109 -9.53 -9.48 -0.94
C VAL A 109 -11.00 -9.66 -1.32
N GLU A 110 -11.88 -8.82 -0.78
CA GLU A 110 -13.32 -8.86 -1.11
C GLU A 110 -13.63 -8.42 -2.54
N GLN A 111 -12.75 -7.60 -3.12
CA GLN A 111 -12.82 -7.14 -4.50
C GLN A 111 -11.42 -6.74 -4.97
N VAL A 112 -11.06 -7.15 -6.18
CA VAL A 112 -9.77 -6.78 -6.79
C VAL A 112 -9.89 -5.39 -7.42
N SER A 113 -9.17 -4.41 -6.88
CA SER A 113 -8.96 -3.08 -7.48
C SER A 113 -7.60 -2.97 -8.19
N PHE A 114 -6.61 -3.77 -7.77
CA PHE A 114 -5.33 -3.96 -8.43
C PHE A 114 -4.95 -5.45 -8.38
N SER A 115 -4.46 -5.99 -9.49
CA SER A 115 -4.07 -7.40 -9.66
C SER A 115 -2.57 -7.57 -9.45
N GLY A 116 -2.20 -8.24 -8.36
CA GLY A 116 -0.82 -8.61 -8.08
C GLY A 116 -0.23 -9.53 -9.16
N PRO A 117 -0.91 -10.63 -9.55
CA PRO A 117 -0.42 -11.53 -10.60
C PRO A 117 -0.10 -10.82 -11.92
N THR A 118 -1.00 -9.96 -12.39
CA THR A 118 -0.79 -9.20 -13.64
C THR A 118 0.41 -8.25 -13.55
N ALA A 119 0.61 -7.61 -12.39
CA ALA A 119 1.75 -6.73 -12.18
C ALA A 119 3.08 -7.51 -12.09
N ALA A 120 3.07 -8.68 -11.45
CA ALA A 120 4.23 -9.56 -11.37
C ALA A 120 4.64 -10.11 -12.75
N GLU A 121 3.66 -10.56 -13.56
CA GLU A 121 3.89 -11.00 -14.95
C GLU A 121 4.50 -9.89 -15.82
N SER A 122 4.08 -8.64 -15.56
CA SER A 122 4.60 -7.46 -16.27
C SER A 122 5.94 -6.96 -15.73
N GLY A 123 6.54 -7.63 -14.74
CA GLY A 123 7.81 -7.24 -14.13
C GLY A 123 7.77 -5.90 -13.39
N ARG A 124 6.60 -5.49 -12.90
CA ARG A 124 6.43 -4.19 -12.23
C ARG A 124 7.08 -4.19 -10.85
N ASP A 125 7.72 -3.08 -10.50
CA ASP A 125 8.30 -2.85 -9.17
C ASP A 125 7.20 -2.35 -8.22
N VAL A 126 6.70 -3.26 -7.37
CA VAL A 126 5.60 -3.00 -6.43
C VAL A 126 6.03 -3.30 -5.00
N LEU A 127 5.90 -2.29 -4.13
CA LEU A 127 6.14 -2.41 -2.70
C LEU A 127 4.87 -2.15 -1.89
N PHE A 128 4.76 -2.79 -0.75
CA PHE A 128 3.74 -2.56 0.27
C PHE A 128 4.46 -2.10 1.53
N VAL A 129 4.34 -0.83 1.88
CA VAL A 129 5.02 -0.21 3.01
C VAL A 129 4.01 0.03 4.11
N THR A 130 4.29 -0.54 5.27
CA THR A 130 3.54 -0.33 6.51
C THR A 130 4.37 0.41 7.53
N GLU A 131 3.78 0.71 8.68
CA GLU A 131 4.50 1.31 9.79
C GLU A 131 5.61 0.40 10.33
N ARG A 132 5.46 -0.92 10.19
CA ARG A 132 6.33 -1.93 10.84
C ARG A 132 7.06 -2.89 9.91
N ALA A 133 6.69 -2.92 8.63
CA ALA A 133 7.17 -3.90 7.65
C ALA A 133 7.09 -3.38 6.22
N VAL A 134 8.00 -3.84 5.37
CA VAL A 134 7.97 -3.64 3.91
C VAL A 134 7.89 -4.98 3.22
N PHE A 135 6.94 -5.11 2.30
CA PHE A 135 6.79 -6.29 1.45
C PHE A 135 7.04 -5.92 -0.02
N ARG A 136 7.62 -6.85 -0.77
CA ARG A 136 7.78 -6.76 -2.21
C ARG A 136 6.89 -7.79 -2.91
N LEU A 137 6.28 -7.38 -4.01
CA LEU A 137 5.61 -8.31 -4.91
C LEU A 137 6.65 -9.12 -5.69
N THR A 138 6.49 -10.44 -5.71
CA THR A 138 7.27 -11.37 -6.52
C THR A 138 6.33 -12.22 -7.37
N SER A 139 6.88 -13.03 -8.29
CA SER A 139 6.10 -14.03 -9.04
C SER A 139 5.38 -15.04 -8.14
N ASP A 140 5.91 -15.28 -6.93
CA ASP A 140 5.43 -16.31 -6.01
C ASP A 140 4.51 -15.74 -4.91
N GLY A 141 4.24 -14.42 -4.95
CA GLY A 141 3.48 -13.69 -3.93
C GLY A 141 4.32 -12.66 -3.20
N LEU A 142 3.89 -12.29 -1.98
CA LEU A 142 4.52 -11.23 -1.20
C LEU A 142 5.72 -11.75 -0.39
N GLU A 143 6.87 -11.08 -0.54
CA GLU A 143 8.07 -11.30 0.24
C GLU A 143 8.25 -10.20 1.29
N LEU A 144 8.42 -10.57 2.56
CA LEU A 144 8.82 -9.64 3.61
C LEU A 144 10.30 -9.31 3.43
N ILE A 145 10.60 -8.05 3.08
CA ILE A 145 11.97 -7.61 2.77
C ILE A 145 12.56 -6.72 3.86
N GLU A 146 11.75 -6.01 4.65
CA GLU A 146 12.23 -5.21 5.79
C GLU A 146 11.25 -5.26 6.96
N ALA A 147 11.78 -5.20 8.18
CA ALA A 147 11.03 -5.01 9.41
C ALA A 147 11.58 -3.81 10.19
N ALA A 148 10.70 -3.07 10.87
CA ALA A 148 11.10 -1.92 11.65
C ALA A 148 11.93 -2.34 12.88
N PRO A 149 12.98 -1.58 13.26
CA PRO A 149 13.64 -1.76 14.54
C PRO A 149 12.63 -1.78 15.71
N GLY A 150 12.81 -2.68 16.67
CA GLY A 150 11.88 -2.88 17.79
C GLY A 150 10.69 -3.81 17.51
N ILE A 151 10.55 -4.30 16.28
CA ILE A 151 9.46 -5.18 15.86
C ILE A 151 9.93 -6.63 15.75
N ASP A 152 9.30 -7.52 16.53
CA ASP A 152 9.43 -8.96 16.38
C ASP A 152 8.62 -9.45 15.18
N ILE A 153 9.23 -10.22 14.28
CA ILE A 153 8.59 -10.67 13.05
C ILE A 153 7.41 -11.61 13.34
N GLN A 154 7.55 -12.54 14.28
CA GLN A 154 6.50 -13.50 14.57
C GLN A 154 5.34 -12.80 15.28
N GLU A 155 5.63 -12.11 16.38
CA GLU A 155 4.62 -11.55 17.27
C GLU A 155 3.94 -10.34 16.66
N HIS A 156 4.69 -9.43 16.03
CA HIS A 156 4.15 -8.16 15.59
C HIS A 156 3.82 -8.12 14.10
N ILE A 157 4.27 -9.07 13.27
CA ILE A 157 3.95 -9.11 11.84
C ILE A 157 3.10 -10.34 11.52
N LEU A 158 3.66 -11.55 11.66
CA LEU A 158 3.03 -12.77 11.17
C LEU A 158 1.72 -13.11 11.87
N ASN A 159 1.65 -12.93 13.20
CA ASN A 159 0.42 -13.16 13.97
C ASN A 159 -0.72 -12.18 13.60
N HIS A 160 -0.40 -11.08 12.91
CA HIS A 160 -1.34 -10.05 12.49
C HIS A 160 -1.72 -10.11 11.00
N MET A 161 -1.23 -11.12 10.27
CA MET A 161 -1.59 -11.41 8.88
C MET A 161 -2.48 -12.65 8.79
N LYS A 162 -3.29 -12.75 7.73
CA LYS A 162 -4.12 -13.95 7.46
C LYS A 162 -3.49 -14.93 6.47
N PHE A 163 -2.25 -14.69 6.09
CA PHE A 163 -1.41 -15.59 5.31
C PHE A 163 0.05 -15.41 5.72
N ARG A 164 0.90 -16.36 5.37
CA ARG A 164 2.34 -16.27 5.62
C ARG A 164 3.05 -15.74 4.37
N PRO A 165 3.78 -14.60 4.43
CA PRO A 165 4.59 -14.12 3.32
C PRO A 165 5.83 -14.99 3.14
N ILE A 166 6.50 -14.81 2.00
CA ILE A 166 7.84 -15.37 1.76
C ILE A 166 8.82 -14.64 2.67
N ILE A 167 9.69 -15.40 3.33
CA ILE A 167 10.73 -14.86 4.22
C ILE A 167 12.05 -15.52 3.82
N ARG A 168 12.98 -14.71 3.31
CA ARG A 168 14.34 -15.15 2.92
C ARG A 168 15.40 -14.39 3.72
N ASN A 169 15.59 -13.12 3.39
CA ASN A 169 16.52 -12.23 4.08
C ASN A 169 15.83 -10.91 4.39
N VAL A 170 15.48 -10.70 5.66
CA VAL A 170 14.74 -9.52 6.12
C VAL A 170 15.74 -8.46 6.58
N GLY A 171 15.74 -7.31 5.91
CA GLY A 171 16.50 -6.13 6.31
C GLY A 171 15.84 -5.36 7.45
N VAL A 172 16.56 -4.36 7.95
CA VAL A 172 16.05 -3.44 8.97
C VAL A 172 15.62 -2.14 8.29
N MET A 173 14.38 -1.70 8.53
CA MET A 173 13.88 -0.42 8.01
C MET A 173 14.67 0.75 8.60
N ARG A 174 14.78 1.83 7.84
CA ARG A 174 15.29 3.11 8.34
C ARG A 174 14.12 3.95 8.83
N ILE A 175 14.05 4.17 10.15
CA ILE A 175 13.02 4.99 10.83
C ILE A 175 13.68 5.99 11.79
#